data_AF-A0A7C5ZYF0-F1
#
_entry.id   AF-A0A7C5ZYF0-F1
#
_cell.length_a   1.000
_cell.length_b   1.000
_cell.length_c   1.000
_cell.angle_alpha   90.00
_cell.angle_beta   90.00
_cell.angle_gamma   90.00
#
_symmetry.space_group_name_H-M   'P 1'
#
loop_
_entity.id
_entity.type
_entity.pdbx_description
1 polymer ?
#
loop_
_entity_poly.entity_id
_entity_poly.type
_entity_poly.pdbx_seq_one_letter_code
_entity_poly.pdbx_strand_id
1 'polypeptide(L)'
;MGVDIVPGEKTSVSSLLNRSDVQALLKALSDGSLTILKPELSPNGEFTYPDAERIMGSSSRTVREILEALSNEEMLIKELSTAVLACPYCGCSRFIVELTDTYAPSPTRSKAIENIVSGLLGKRLVCLTGKHAFYENEGVSKKIFSYRLNPEKKDFIGRWVMDLTPVAVALRAKGWRVEAPARIMGKSGVEHTFSLSVSYRDDIKDTVDAVVDVIVSDIMVDESALSIVLKAMDVKAVKKLLLVVPGLTDKARALFDYYNTYDVHVLECQDVSQVNNALLDILSSLAKLRLKTVTGVK
;
A
#
# COMPACT_ATOMS: atom_id res chain seq x y z
N MET A 1 17.78 -20.88 27.98
CA MET A 1 16.39 -20.43 27.75
C MET A 1 16.36 -19.78 26.38
N GLY A 2 15.97 -20.57 25.37
CA GLY A 2 15.89 -20.10 24.00
C GLY A 2 14.72 -19.14 23.85
N VAL A 3 14.96 -18.00 23.21
CA VAL A 3 13.89 -17.12 22.75
C VAL A 3 13.34 -17.79 21.50
N ASP A 4 12.23 -18.48 21.65
CA ASP A 4 11.47 -18.99 20.52
C ASP A 4 11.02 -17.79 19.69
N ILE A 5 11.62 -17.67 18.51
CA ILE A 5 11.17 -16.78 17.46
C ILE A 5 9.83 -17.34 17.03
N VAL A 6 8.74 -16.70 17.48
CA VAL A 6 7.39 -17.01 17.04
C VAL A 6 7.36 -16.86 15.52
N PRO A 7 7.05 -17.91 14.75
CA PRO A 7 6.96 -17.81 13.30
C PRO A 7 5.91 -16.76 12.94
N GLY A 8 6.28 -15.82 12.08
CA GLY A 8 5.41 -14.74 11.63
C GLY A 8 4.06 -15.31 11.19
N GLU A 9 3.02 -14.87 11.88
CA GLU A 9 1.62 -15.14 11.54
C GLU A 9 1.45 -14.80 10.05
N LYS A 10 1.19 -15.81 9.22
CA LYS A 10 0.91 -15.60 7.80
C LYS A 10 -0.28 -14.65 7.74
N THR A 11 -0.05 -13.40 7.34
CA THR A 11 -1.12 -12.42 7.16
C THR A 11 -2.12 -13.03 6.18
N SER A 12 -3.32 -13.33 6.68
CA SER A 12 -4.33 -13.93 5.83
C SER A 12 -4.69 -12.96 4.70
N VAL A 13 -5.05 -13.50 3.54
CA VAL A 13 -5.43 -12.69 2.37
C VAL A 13 -6.59 -11.76 2.69
N SER A 14 -7.55 -12.23 3.48
CA SER A 14 -8.68 -11.42 3.95
C SER A 14 -8.20 -10.22 4.75
N SER A 15 -7.21 -10.37 5.65
CA SER A 15 -6.63 -9.25 6.38
C SER A 15 -5.94 -8.23 5.45
N LEU A 16 -5.33 -8.68 4.34
CA LEU A 16 -4.77 -7.78 3.32
C LEU A 16 -5.87 -7.04 2.54
N LEU A 17 -6.94 -7.74 2.16
CA LEU A 17 -8.09 -7.16 1.46
C LEU A 17 -8.84 -6.13 2.31
N ASN A 18 -8.74 -6.20 3.64
CA ASN A 18 -9.36 -5.22 4.53
C ASN A 18 -8.62 -3.87 4.55
N ARG A 19 -7.44 -3.77 3.94
CA ARG A 19 -6.70 -2.51 3.89
C ARG A 19 -7.20 -1.61 2.76
N SER A 20 -7.50 -0.35 3.09
CA SER A 20 -7.99 0.66 2.14
C SER A 20 -7.03 0.92 0.98
N ASP A 21 -5.71 0.87 1.19
CA ASP A 21 -4.71 1.05 0.13
C ASP A 21 -4.68 -0.11 -0.86
N VAL A 22 -4.81 -1.35 -0.37
CA VAL A 22 -4.94 -2.56 -1.19
C VAL A 22 -6.25 -2.54 -1.97
N GLN A 23 -7.36 -2.20 -1.32
CA GLN A 23 -8.67 -2.08 -1.99
C GLN A 23 -8.64 -1.01 -3.09
N ALA A 24 -7.99 0.14 -2.84
CA ALA A 24 -7.82 1.19 -3.84
C ALA A 24 -7.08 0.69 -5.08
N LEU A 25 -5.98 -0.05 -4.89
CA LEU A 25 -5.23 -0.66 -5.99
C LEU A 25 -6.07 -1.69 -6.76
N LEU A 26 -6.73 -2.60 -6.05
CA LEU A 26 -7.57 -3.63 -6.66
C LEU A 26 -8.79 -3.03 -7.38
N LYS A 27 -9.34 -1.93 -6.87
CA LYS A 27 -10.38 -1.16 -7.56
C LYS A 27 -9.90 -0.66 -8.92
N ALA A 28 -8.76 0.03 -8.93
CA ALA A 28 -8.19 0.60 -10.14
C ALA A 28 -7.90 -0.47 -11.20
N LEU A 29 -7.47 -1.65 -10.76
CA LEU A 29 -7.28 -2.81 -11.63
C LEU A 29 -8.60 -3.43 -12.13
N SER A 30 -9.63 -3.47 -11.29
CA SER A 30 -10.93 -4.08 -11.60
C SER A 30 -11.79 -3.24 -12.54
N ASP A 31 -11.81 -1.92 -12.34
CA ASP A 31 -12.54 -0.97 -13.18
C ASP A 31 -11.82 -0.60 -14.48
N GLY A 32 -10.55 -1.01 -14.61
CA GLY A 32 -9.73 -0.82 -15.80
C GLY A 32 -9.09 0.56 -15.92
N SER A 33 -9.19 1.41 -14.90
CA SER A 33 -8.42 2.67 -14.83
C SER A 33 -6.91 2.42 -14.78
N LEU A 34 -6.50 1.24 -14.31
CA LEU A 34 -5.15 0.71 -14.40
C LEU A 34 -5.22 -0.72 -14.94
N THR A 35 -4.48 -1.03 -16.01
CA THR A 35 -4.54 -2.38 -16.61
C THR A 35 -3.36 -3.25 -16.21
N ILE A 36 -2.20 -2.66 -15.97
CA ILE A 36 -0.95 -3.36 -15.68
C ILE A 36 -0.07 -2.52 -14.77
N LEU A 37 0.54 -3.18 -13.81
CA LEU A 37 1.56 -2.64 -12.91
C LEU A 37 2.93 -2.98 -13.47
N LYS A 38 3.60 -1.98 -14.02
CA LYS A 38 4.94 -2.14 -14.60
C LYS A 38 6.03 -1.75 -13.60
N PRO A 39 7.11 -2.54 -13.52
CA PRO A 39 8.27 -2.17 -12.74
C PRO A 39 9.08 -1.09 -13.49
N GLU A 40 9.58 -0.10 -12.75
CA GLU A 40 10.49 0.92 -13.27
C GLU A 40 11.77 0.94 -12.43
N LEU A 41 12.92 1.17 -13.07
CA LEU A 41 14.17 1.33 -12.35
C LEU A 41 14.32 2.79 -11.93
N SER A 42 14.22 3.05 -10.64
CA SER A 42 14.37 4.40 -10.09
C SER A 42 15.84 4.88 -10.14
N PRO A 43 16.10 6.20 -10.03
CA PRO A 43 17.45 6.75 -10.10
C PRO A 43 18.43 6.22 -9.04
N ASN A 44 17.92 5.69 -7.93
CA ASN A 44 18.74 5.09 -6.88
C ASN A 44 19.11 3.61 -7.17
N GLY A 45 18.65 3.06 -8.30
CA GLY A 45 18.90 1.68 -8.72
C GLY A 45 17.95 0.65 -8.14
N GLU A 46 16.77 1.05 -7.64
CA GLU A 46 15.74 0.14 -7.12
C GLU A 46 14.56 0.02 -8.07
N PHE A 47 14.00 -1.19 -8.17
CA PHE A 47 12.76 -1.40 -8.90
C PHE A 47 11.57 -0.94 -8.07
N THR A 48 10.83 0.00 -8.62
CA THR A 48 9.62 0.59 -8.06
C THR A 48 8.42 0.22 -8.92
N TYR A 49 7.22 0.42 -8.39
CA TYR A 49 5.97 0.29 -9.14
C TYR A 49 5.21 1.61 -9.02
N PRO A 50 5.56 2.63 -9.83
CA PRO A 50 5.09 4.00 -9.60
C PRO A 50 3.57 4.14 -9.53
N ASP A 51 2.84 3.37 -10.34
CA ASP A 51 1.37 3.33 -10.28
C ASP A 51 0.84 2.81 -8.94
N ALA A 52 1.35 1.66 -8.48
CA ALA A 52 0.93 1.09 -7.20
C ALA A 52 1.37 1.96 -6.02
N GLU A 53 2.62 2.45 -6.02
CA GLU A 53 3.13 3.34 -4.98
C GLU A 53 2.29 4.61 -4.86
N ARG A 54 1.90 5.21 -5.99
CA ARG A 54 1.02 6.38 -6.01
C ARG A 54 -0.39 6.07 -5.52
N ILE A 55 -0.98 4.95 -5.93
CA ILE A 55 -2.36 4.62 -5.53
C ILE A 55 -2.42 4.25 -4.05
N MET A 56 -1.44 3.48 -3.58
CA MET A 56 -1.41 2.95 -2.22
C MET A 56 -0.86 3.95 -1.20
N GLY A 57 -0.07 4.95 -1.64
CA GLY A 57 0.66 5.85 -0.73
C GLY A 57 1.72 5.12 0.11
N SER A 58 2.28 4.03 -0.42
CA SER A 58 3.13 3.10 0.31
C SER A 58 4.56 3.07 -0.25
N SER A 59 5.51 2.66 0.59
CA SER A 59 6.91 2.50 0.18
C SER A 59 7.10 1.41 -0.87
N SER A 60 8.12 1.53 -1.72
CA SER A 60 8.46 0.53 -2.75
C SER A 60 8.69 -0.88 -2.18
N ARG A 61 9.15 -0.97 -0.92
CA ARG A 61 9.29 -2.26 -0.23
C ARG A 61 7.92 -2.86 0.08
N THR A 62 7.06 -2.10 0.75
CA THR A 62 5.70 -2.51 1.14
C THR A 62 4.86 -2.88 -0.08
N VAL A 63 4.93 -2.08 -1.15
CA VAL A 63 4.23 -2.36 -2.40
C VAL A 63 4.67 -3.70 -2.99
N ARG A 64 5.98 -3.96 -3.08
CA ARG A 64 6.49 -5.24 -3.60
C ARG A 64 6.05 -6.44 -2.76
N GLU A 65 6.06 -6.31 -1.44
CA GLU A 65 5.59 -7.35 -0.51
C GLU A 65 4.10 -7.66 -0.75
N ILE A 66 3.27 -6.63 -0.96
CA ILE A 66 1.84 -6.79 -1.20
C ILE A 66 1.55 -7.36 -2.59
N LEU A 67 2.22 -6.88 -3.65
CA LEU A 67 2.03 -7.42 -5.00
C LEU A 67 2.39 -8.90 -5.07
N GLU A 68 3.44 -9.30 -4.37
CA GLU A 68 3.83 -10.71 -4.28
C GLU A 68 2.80 -11.52 -3.48
N ALA A 69 2.31 -11.01 -2.35
CA ALA A 69 1.26 -11.67 -1.57
C ALA A 69 -0.04 -11.85 -2.38
N LEU A 70 -0.52 -10.80 -3.07
CA LEU A 70 -1.69 -10.88 -3.94
C LEU A 70 -1.48 -11.85 -5.11
N SER A 71 -0.27 -11.95 -5.64
CA SER A 71 0.05 -12.91 -6.71
C SER A 71 0.10 -14.35 -6.22
N ASN A 72 0.63 -14.60 -5.02
CA ASN A 72 0.65 -15.93 -4.41
C ASN A 72 -0.77 -16.48 -4.16
N GLU A 73 -1.75 -15.59 -4.03
CA GLU A 73 -3.17 -15.89 -3.83
C GLU A 73 -3.97 -15.79 -5.14
N GLU A 74 -3.26 -15.78 -6.27
CA GLU A 74 -3.79 -15.76 -7.64
C GLU A 74 -4.69 -14.56 -7.96
N MET A 75 -4.71 -13.51 -7.12
CA MET A 75 -5.44 -12.27 -7.43
C MET A 75 -4.77 -11.49 -8.53
N LEU A 76 -3.43 -11.54 -8.56
CA LEU A 76 -2.62 -10.95 -9.61
C LEU A 76 -1.88 -12.04 -10.38
N ILE A 77 -1.97 -11.98 -11.70
CA ILE A 77 -1.10 -12.75 -12.58
C ILE A 77 0.18 -11.93 -12.75
N LYS A 78 1.33 -12.56 -12.49
CA LYS A 78 2.65 -11.96 -12.69
C LYS A 78 3.33 -12.49 -13.94
N GLU A 79 3.87 -11.58 -14.75
CA GLU A 79 4.55 -11.90 -16.00
C GLU A 79 5.97 -11.37 -15.95
N LEU A 80 6.95 -12.17 -16.40
CA LEU A 80 8.36 -11.79 -16.37
C LEU A 80 8.55 -10.53 -17.23
N SER A 81 8.93 -9.43 -16.60
CA SER A 81 9.21 -8.16 -17.29
C SER A 81 10.68 -8.06 -17.66
N THR A 82 11.57 -8.37 -16.72
CA THR A 82 13.01 -8.38 -16.95
C THR A 82 13.71 -9.26 -15.93
N ALA A 83 14.98 -9.56 -16.15
CA ALA A 83 15.83 -10.20 -15.18
C ALA A 83 17.08 -9.35 -14.99
N VAL A 84 17.48 -9.16 -13.74
CA VAL A 84 18.68 -8.40 -13.38
C VAL A 84 19.66 -9.28 -12.63
N LEU A 85 20.94 -8.92 -12.72
CA LEU A 85 21.95 -9.52 -11.88
C LEU A 85 21.67 -9.19 -10.41
N ALA A 86 21.77 -10.18 -9.55
CA ALA A 86 21.65 -10.03 -8.11
C ALA A 86 22.85 -10.67 -7.41
N CYS A 87 23.22 -10.07 -6.27
CA CYS A 87 24.22 -10.62 -5.37
C CYS A 87 23.77 -12.03 -4.93
N PRO A 88 24.61 -13.07 -5.09
CA PRO A 88 24.23 -14.44 -4.71
C PRO A 88 24.06 -14.62 -3.20
N TYR A 89 24.63 -13.72 -2.40
CA TYR A 89 24.60 -13.80 -0.93
C TYR A 89 23.43 -13.05 -0.29
N CYS A 90 23.02 -11.91 -0.87
CA CYS A 90 21.96 -11.06 -0.27
C CYS A 90 20.85 -10.61 -1.23
N GLY A 91 20.93 -10.96 -2.52
CA GLY A 91 19.86 -10.72 -3.49
C GLY A 91 19.66 -9.26 -3.91
N CYS A 92 20.55 -8.33 -3.53
CA CYS A 92 20.49 -6.95 -3.99
C CYS A 92 21.09 -6.80 -5.40
N SER A 93 20.57 -5.82 -6.15
CA SER A 93 20.92 -5.60 -7.57
C SER A 93 21.69 -4.29 -7.80
N ARG A 94 22.29 -3.76 -6.72
CA ARG A 94 23.02 -2.50 -6.73
C ARG A 94 24.50 -2.78 -6.47
N PHE A 95 25.35 -2.40 -7.42
CA PHE A 95 26.76 -2.79 -7.43
C PHE A 95 27.68 -1.61 -7.71
N ILE A 96 28.86 -1.66 -7.12
CA ILE A 96 30.05 -0.95 -7.60
C ILE A 96 30.81 -1.93 -8.48
N VAL A 97 31.21 -1.47 -9.66
CA VAL A 97 32.15 -2.21 -10.51
C VAL A 97 33.55 -1.83 -10.06
N GLU A 98 34.31 -2.79 -9.53
CA GLU A 98 35.73 -2.57 -9.26
C GLU A 98 36.49 -2.60 -10.58
N LEU A 99 37.02 -1.44 -10.97
CA LEU A 99 37.95 -1.31 -12.08
C LEU A 99 39.34 -1.59 -11.53
N THR A 100 40.01 -2.63 -12.03
CA THR A 100 41.34 -3.06 -11.57
C THR A 100 42.49 -2.11 -11.96
N ASP A 101 42.20 -0.89 -12.42
CA ASP A 101 43.20 -0.01 -13.04
C ASP A 101 43.96 0.94 -12.08
N THR A 102 43.77 0.88 -10.76
CA THR A 102 44.45 1.84 -9.85
C THR A 102 45.30 1.24 -8.74
N TYR A 103 45.57 -0.07 -8.74
CA TYR A 103 46.66 -0.58 -7.91
C TYR A 103 47.97 -0.50 -8.70
N ALA A 104 48.90 0.33 -8.21
CA ALA A 104 50.30 0.23 -8.61
C ALA A 104 50.68 -1.26 -8.56
N PRO A 105 51.30 -1.81 -9.63
CA PRO A 105 51.52 -3.23 -9.73
C PRO A 105 52.21 -3.72 -8.46
N SER A 106 51.55 -4.62 -7.74
CA SER A 106 52.26 -5.48 -6.80
C SER A 106 53.34 -6.18 -7.64
N PRO A 107 54.62 -6.19 -7.20
CA PRO A 107 55.71 -6.81 -7.96
C PRO A 107 55.51 -8.31 -8.23
N THR A 108 54.44 -8.91 -7.70
CA THR A 108 54.17 -10.34 -7.73
C THR A 108 53.01 -10.78 -8.64
N ARG A 109 52.19 -9.87 -9.20
CA ARG A 109 51.09 -10.24 -10.12
C ARG A 109 51.17 -9.49 -11.45
N SER A 110 51.38 -10.24 -12.53
CA SER A 110 51.42 -9.69 -13.89
C SER A 110 50.04 -9.18 -14.31
N LYS A 111 49.99 -7.95 -14.85
CA LYS A 111 48.79 -7.33 -15.45
C LYS A 111 48.12 -8.22 -16.51
N ALA A 112 48.90 -9.07 -17.18
CA ALA A 112 48.42 -10.09 -18.11
C ALA A 112 47.52 -11.14 -17.45
N ILE A 113 47.85 -11.59 -16.23
CA ILE A 113 47.07 -12.59 -15.50
C ILE A 113 45.73 -11.99 -15.06
N GLU A 114 45.72 -10.75 -14.57
CA GLU A 114 44.47 -10.07 -14.18
C GLU A 114 43.53 -9.85 -15.36
N ASN A 115 44.06 -9.48 -16.53
CA ASN A 115 43.26 -9.35 -17.75
C ASN A 115 42.67 -10.70 -18.21
N ILE A 116 43.42 -11.79 -18.09
CA ILE A 116 42.92 -13.14 -18.40
C ILE A 116 41.82 -13.54 -17.40
N VAL A 117 42.03 -13.29 -16.11
CA VAL A 117 41.04 -13.60 -15.06
C VAL A 117 39.76 -12.79 -15.23
N SER A 118 39.85 -11.48 -15.52
CA SER A 118 38.67 -10.66 -15.81
C SER A 118 37.98 -11.06 -17.11
N GLY A 119 38.74 -11.50 -18.13
CA GLY A 119 38.16 -12.05 -19.37
C GLY A 119 37.43 -13.39 -19.17
N LEU A 120 37.83 -14.19 -18.18
CA LEU A 120 37.23 -15.50 -17.88
C LEU A 120 36.08 -15.45 -16.88
N LEU A 121 36.19 -14.60 -15.84
CA LEU A 121 35.22 -14.53 -14.74
C LEU A 121 34.25 -13.33 -14.87
N GLY A 122 34.53 -12.39 -15.78
CA GLY A 122 33.79 -11.13 -15.90
C GLY A 122 34.29 -10.06 -14.94
N LYS A 123 33.51 -8.99 -14.76
CA LYS A 123 33.90 -7.88 -13.88
C LYS A 123 33.74 -8.24 -12.41
N ARG A 124 34.60 -7.71 -11.55
CA ARG A 124 34.46 -7.82 -10.09
C ARG A 124 33.43 -6.80 -9.61
N LEU A 125 32.41 -7.29 -8.90
CA LEU A 125 31.29 -6.51 -8.41
C LEU A 125 31.28 -6.50 -6.89
N VAL A 126 31.00 -5.35 -6.29
CA VAL A 126 30.78 -5.20 -4.84
C VAL A 126 29.36 -4.70 -4.62
N CYS A 127 28.55 -5.49 -3.91
CA CYS A 127 27.16 -5.13 -3.66
C CYS A 127 27.03 -4.02 -2.60
N LEU A 128 26.14 -3.04 -2.82
CA LEU A 128 26.01 -1.88 -1.94
C LEU A 128 25.37 -2.20 -0.58
N THR A 129 24.57 -3.27 -0.50
CA THR A 129 23.83 -3.63 0.73
C THR A 129 24.70 -4.42 1.70
N GLY A 130 25.28 -5.54 1.23
CA GLY A 130 26.03 -6.47 2.08
C GLY A 130 27.54 -6.35 1.97
N LYS A 131 28.06 -5.49 1.07
CA LYS A 131 29.49 -5.38 0.75
C LYS A 131 30.16 -6.69 0.28
N HIS A 132 29.35 -7.68 -0.12
CA HIS A 132 29.86 -8.91 -0.73
C HIS A 132 30.52 -8.60 -2.08
N ALA A 133 31.71 -9.16 -2.27
CA ALA A 133 32.44 -9.10 -3.53
C ALA A 133 32.29 -10.44 -4.26
N PHE A 134 31.96 -10.40 -5.54
CA PHE A 134 31.77 -11.56 -6.40
C PHE A 134 32.06 -11.19 -7.85
N TYR A 135 32.30 -12.17 -8.70
CA TYR A 135 32.45 -11.98 -10.13
C TYR A 135 31.08 -11.98 -10.82
N GLU A 136 30.96 -11.24 -11.92
CA GLU A 136 29.71 -11.14 -12.69
C GLU A 136 29.08 -12.50 -13.03
N ASN A 137 29.89 -13.50 -13.37
CA ASN A 137 29.43 -14.86 -13.67
C ASN A 137 28.91 -15.65 -12.45
N GLU A 138 29.27 -15.24 -11.23
CA GLU A 138 28.76 -15.81 -9.98
C GLU A 138 27.42 -15.20 -9.57
N GLY A 139 27.02 -14.09 -10.21
CA GLY A 139 25.76 -13.43 -9.92
C GLY A 139 24.55 -14.28 -10.31
N VAL A 140 23.48 -14.17 -9.53
CA VAL A 140 22.24 -14.91 -9.77
C VAL A 140 21.23 -14.05 -10.52
N SER A 141 20.46 -14.67 -11.39
CA SER A 141 19.38 -14.00 -12.12
C SER A 141 18.18 -13.76 -11.19
N LYS A 142 17.89 -12.48 -10.92
CA LYS A 142 16.71 -12.05 -10.19
C LYS A 142 15.64 -11.56 -11.16
N LYS A 143 14.53 -12.28 -11.19
CA LYS A 143 13.36 -11.95 -12.01
C LYS A 143 12.61 -10.76 -11.43
N ILE A 144 12.22 -9.84 -12.29
CA ILE A 144 11.37 -8.69 -12.00
C ILE A 144 10.09 -8.85 -12.83
N PHE A 145 8.95 -8.68 -12.19
CA PHE A 145 7.65 -9.00 -12.78
C PHE A 145 6.82 -7.74 -13.04
N SER A 146 5.94 -7.85 -14.01
CA SER A 146 4.76 -6.97 -14.12
C SER A 146 3.55 -7.73 -13.59
N TYR A 147 2.56 -7.00 -13.10
CA TYR A 147 1.36 -7.61 -12.51
C TYR A 147 0.10 -7.10 -13.20
N ARG A 148 -0.86 -8.00 -13.41
CA ARG A 148 -2.20 -7.66 -13.89
C ARG A 148 -3.24 -8.39 -13.06
N LEU A 149 -4.46 -7.86 -13.04
CA LEU A 149 -5.57 -8.54 -12.40
C LEU A 149 -5.77 -9.92 -13.02
N ASN A 150 -5.96 -10.94 -12.19
CA ASN A 150 -6.42 -12.23 -12.68
C ASN A 150 -7.91 -12.10 -13.09
N PRO A 151 -8.25 -12.29 -14.38
CA PRO A 151 -9.64 -12.19 -14.82
C PRO A 151 -10.57 -13.17 -14.11
N GLU A 152 -10.08 -14.36 -13.72
CA GLU A 152 -10.88 -15.36 -13.00
C GLU A 152 -11.24 -14.94 -11.57
N LYS A 153 -10.47 -14.01 -10.99
CA LYS A 153 -10.74 -13.45 -9.65
C LYS A 153 -11.48 -12.12 -9.70
N LYS A 154 -11.85 -11.61 -10.89
CA LYS A 154 -12.48 -10.29 -11.03
C LYS A 154 -13.78 -10.16 -10.24
N ASP A 155 -14.68 -11.13 -10.36
CA ASP A 155 -15.96 -11.12 -9.64
C ASP A 155 -15.80 -11.32 -8.13
N PHE A 156 -14.76 -12.05 -7.72
CA PHE A 156 -14.39 -12.16 -6.32
C PHE A 156 -13.95 -10.78 -5.81
N ILE A 157 -12.95 -10.16 -6.45
CA ILE A 157 -12.43 -8.85 -6.06
C ILE A 157 -13.51 -7.77 -6.09
N GLY A 158 -14.42 -7.79 -7.07
CA GLY A 158 -15.56 -6.87 -7.14
C GLY A 158 -16.54 -6.96 -5.96
N ARG A 159 -16.59 -8.08 -5.23
CA ARG A 159 -17.40 -8.19 -3.99
C ARG A 159 -16.72 -7.59 -2.77
N TRP A 160 -15.39 -7.60 -2.73
CA TRP A 160 -14.58 -7.06 -1.64
C TRP A 160 -14.27 -5.58 -1.80
N VAL A 161 -14.23 -5.11 -3.04
CA VAL A 161 -13.96 -3.71 -3.38
C VAL A 161 -15.28 -2.98 -3.60
N MET A 162 -15.61 -2.09 -2.67
CA MET A 162 -16.79 -1.24 -2.80
C MET A 162 -16.55 -0.14 -3.84
N ASP A 163 -17.49 0.00 -4.79
CA ASP A 163 -17.51 1.18 -5.65
C ASP A 163 -18.17 2.37 -4.93
N LEU A 164 -17.33 3.27 -4.44
CA LEU A 164 -17.75 4.51 -3.78
C LEU A 164 -18.13 5.63 -4.76
N THR A 165 -18.06 5.39 -6.07
CA THR A 165 -18.38 6.41 -7.10
C THR A 165 -19.79 6.99 -6.93
N PRO A 166 -20.86 6.19 -6.73
CA PRO A 166 -22.21 6.72 -6.54
C PRO A 166 -22.34 7.63 -5.31
N VAL A 167 -21.72 7.22 -4.20
CA VAL A 167 -21.70 8.01 -2.95
C VAL A 167 -20.95 9.32 -3.15
N ALA A 168 -19.79 9.27 -3.81
CA ALA A 168 -19.01 10.47 -4.10
C ALA A 168 -19.76 11.46 -4.99
N VAL A 169 -20.47 11.00 -6.03
CA VAL A 169 -21.32 11.86 -6.88
C VAL A 169 -22.45 12.51 -6.07
N ALA A 170 -23.16 11.72 -5.25
CA ALA A 170 -24.26 12.22 -4.42
C ALA A 170 -23.79 13.25 -3.38
N LEU A 171 -22.64 13.05 -2.76
CA LEU A 171 -22.04 13.99 -1.81
C LEU A 171 -21.58 15.28 -2.49
N ARG A 172 -20.93 15.18 -3.66
CA ARG A 172 -20.53 16.36 -4.45
C ARG A 172 -21.72 17.23 -4.83
N ALA A 173 -22.84 16.62 -5.23
CA ALA A 173 -24.08 17.33 -5.52
C ALA A 173 -24.63 18.10 -4.30
N LYS A 174 -24.32 17.64 -3.07
CA LYS A 174 -24.67 18.32 -1.81
C LYS A 174 -23.64 19.37 -1.36
N GLY A 175 -22.62 19.64 -2.16
CA GLY A 175 -21.59 20.67 -1.90
C GLY A 175 -20.36 20.18 -1.14
N TRP A 176 -20.17 18.86 -1.03
CA TRP A 176 -18.94 18.29 -0.48
C TRP A 176 -17.83 18.24 -1.53
N ARG A 177 -16.60 18.58 -1.12
CA ARG A 177 -15.41 18.07 -1.82
C ARG A 177 -15.18 16.64 -1.34
N VAL A 178 -15.01 15.72 -2.28
CA VAL A 178 -14.83 14.29 -2.01
C VAL A 178 -13.62 13.77 -2.75
N GLU A 179 -12.70 13.14 -2.04
CA GLU A 179 -11.58 12.38 -2.60
C GLU A 179 -11.80 10.90 -2.29
N ALA A 180 -11.69 10.03 -3.30
CA ALA A 180 -11.94 8.59 -3.18
C ALA A 180 -11.12 7.82 -4.24
N PRO A 181 -10.06 7.08 -3.87
CA PRO A 181 -9.47 7.03 -2.52
C PRO A 181 -8.91 8.40 -2.11
N ALA A 182 -8.79 8.63 -0.80
CA ALA A 182 -8.18 9.85 -0.27
C ALA A 182 -6.79 9.57 0.27
N ARG A 183 -5.83 10.44 -0.05
CA ARG A 183 -4.45 10.38 0.46
C ARG A 183 -4.22 11.59 1.35
N ILE A 184 -3.91 11.34 2.62
CA ILE A 184 -3.80 12.39 3.64
C ILE A 184 -2.45 12.25 4.34
N MET A 185 -1.68 13.34 4.33
CA MET A 185 -0.42 13.40 5.05
C MET A 185 -0.68 13.49 6.56
N GLY A 186 -0.15 12.52 7.30
CA GLY A 186 -0.18 12.50 8.75
C GLY A 186 0.78 13.53 9.36
N LYS A 187 0.61 13.82 10.65
CA LYS A 187 1.51 14.69 11.43
C LYS A 187 2.92 14.12 11.49
N SER A 188 3.06 12.80 11.37
CA SER A 188 4.35 12.11 11.26
C SER A 188 5.08 12.33 9.93
N GLY A 189 4.41 12.88 8.90
CA GLY A 189 4.90 12.94 7.53
C GLY A 189 4.64 11.66 6.73
N VAL A 190 4.14 10.59 7.36
CA VAL A 190 3.66 9.40 6.67
C VAL A 190 2.34 9.72 5.99
N GLU A 191 2.20 9.32 4.74
CA GLU A 191 0.95 9.46 3.99
C GLU A 191 0.04 8.26 4.23
N HIS A 192 -1.23 8.52 4.51
CA HIS A 192 -2.24 7.51 4.80
C HIS A 192 -3.31 7.50 3.72
N THR A 193 -3.70 6.30 3.29
CA THR A 193 -4.79 6.11 2.34
C THR A 193 -6.08 5.75 3.08
N PHE A 194 -7.17 6.44 2.77
CA PHE A 194 -8.52 6.16 3.25
C PHE A 194 -9.44 5.82 2.08
N SER A 195 -10.50 5.04 2.33
CA SER A 195 -11.50 4.74 1.29
C SER A 195 -12.10 6.02 0.69
N LEU A 196 -12.39 7.02 1.53
CA LEU A 196 -12.64 8.39 1.08
C LEU A 196 -12.35 9.44 2.16
N SER A 197 -12.27 10.70 1.74
CA SER A 197 -12.29 11.88 2.61
C SER A 197 -13.30 12.90 2.10
N VAL A 198 -13.83 13.70 3.03
CA VAL A 198 -14.73 14.80 2.69
C VAL A 198 -14.38 16.09 3.41
N SER A 199 -14.59 17.20 2.71
CA SER A 199 -14.51 18.56 3.25
C SER A 199 -15.71 19.37 2.74
N TYR A 200 -16.39 20.10 3.63
CA TYR A 200 -17.53 20.92 3.29
C TYR A 200 -17.08 22.33 2.92
N ARG A 201 -17.41 22.79 1.71
CA ARG A 201 -17.34 24.20 1.27
C ARG A 201 -16.22 25.06 1.90
N ASP A 202 -14.97 24.84 1.47
CA ASP A 202 -13.77 25.73 1.52
C ASP A 202 -13.58 26.75 2.68
N ASP A 203 -14.21 26.54 3.84
CA ASP A 203 -14.18 27.48 4.96
C ASP A 203 -12.79 27.57 5.59
N ILE A 204 -12.00 26.50 5.53
CA ILE A 204 -10.62 26.46 6.02
C ILE A 204 -9.76 25.56 5.12
N LYS A 205 -8.73 26.14 4.48
CA LYS A 205 -7.66 25.36 3.83
C LYS A 205 -7.05 24.40 4.87
N ASP A 206 -6.95 23.12 4.51
CA ASP A 206 -6.32 22.04 5.30
C ASP A 206 -7.16 21.38 6.41
N THR A 207 -8.47 21.64 6.52
CA THR A 207 -9.34 20.83 7.41
C THR A 207 -10.14 19.77 6.64
N VAL A 208 -9.97 18.50 7.04
CA VAL A 208 -10.78 17.37 6.58
C VAL A 208 -11.91 17.17 7.58
N ASP A 209 -13.17 17.23 7.12
CA ASP A 209 -14.33 17.05 7.98
C ASP A 209 -14.50 15.59 8.40
N ALA A 210 -14.33 14.67 7.45
CA ALA A 210 -14.31 13.26 7.79
C ALA A 210 -13.32 12.47 6.94
N VAL A 211 -12.68 11.51 7.59
CA VAL A 211 -11.99 10.39 6.93
C VAL A 211 -12.79 9.13 7.15
N VAL A 212 -12.89 8.31 6.13
CA VAL A 212 -13.76 7.15 6.11
C VAL A 212 -12.99 5.96 5.52
N ASP A 213 -12.95 4.87 6.25
CA ASP A 213 -12.69 3.56 5.66
C ASP A 213 -13.96 2.74 5.61
N VAL A 214 -14.11 1.98 4.53
CA VAL A 214 -15.12 0.95 4.38
C VAL A 214 -14.40 -0.38 4.18
N ILE A 215 -14.74 -1.36 5.00
CA ILE A 215 -14.27 -2.74 4.86
C ILE A 215 -15.48 -3.59 4.45
N VAL A 216 -15.39 -4.22 3.28
CA VAL A 216 -16.39 -5.19 2.83
C VAL A 216 -15.74 -6.56 2.77
N SER A 217 -16.33 -7.50 3.49
CA SER A 217 -15.86 -8.87 3.63
C SER A 217 -17.04 -9.83 3.55
N ASP A 218 -16.78 -11.08 3.19
CA ASP A 218 -17.77 -12.17 3.26
C ASP A 218 -17.89 -12.79 4.66
N ILE A 219 -16.89 -12.54 5.51
CA ILE A 219 -16.82 -12.99 6.90
C ILE A 219 -16.72 -11.80 7.87
N MET A 220 -16.99 -12.06 9.15
CA MET A 220 -16.77 -11.08 10.22
C MET A 220 -15.31 -10.61 10.21
N VAL A 221 -15.12 -9.29 10.28
CA VAL A 221 -13.81 -8.66 10.15
C VAL A 221 -13.06 -8.71 11.48
N ASP A 222 -11.84 -9.22 11.42
CA ASP A 222 -10.95 -9.39 12.55
C ASP A 222 -10.20 -8.09 12.93
N GLU A 223 -9.17 -8.23 13.75
CA GLU A 223 -8.34 -7.13 14.24
C GLU A 223 -7.60 -6.35 13.14
N SER A 224 -7.57 -6.84 11.90
CA SER A 224 -7.06 -6.09 10.75
C SER A 224 -7.81 -4.75 10.55
N ALA A 225 -9.05 -4.64 11.01
CA ALA A 225 -9.82 -3.41 11.05
C ALA A 225 -9.14 -2.29 11.86
N LEU A 226 -8.31 -2.61 12.85
CA LEU A 226 -7.63 -1.61 13.69
C LEU A 226 -6.61 -0.76 12.93
N SER A 227 -6.26 -1.13 11.69
CA SER A 227 -5.38 -0.31 10.85
C SER A 227 -5.89 1.13 10.70
N ILE A 228 -7.20 1.36 10.68
CA ILE A 228 -7.76 2.71 10.65
C ILE A 228 -7.37 3.54 11.87
N VAL A 229 -7.28 2.94 13.05
CA VAL A 229 -6.98 3.64 14.31
C VAL A 229 -5.62 4.32 14.19
N LEU A 230 -4.61 3.58 13.71
CA LEU A 230 -3.26 4.10 13.52
C LEU A 230 -3.21 5.27 12.52
N LYS A 231 -3.90 5.12 11.38
CA LYS A 231 -3.99 6.16 10.35
C LYS A 231 -4.72 7.40 10.87
N ALA A 232 -5.85 7.19 11.55
CA ALA A 232 -6.76 8.23 12.01
C ALA A 232 -6.22 9.02 13.21
N MET A 233 -5.31 8.44 14.00
CA MET A 233 -4.57 9.14 15.05
C MET A 233 -3.56 10.15 14.47
N ASP A 234 -2.98 9.83 13.32
CA ASP A 234 -1.91 10.62 12.71
C ASP A 234 -2.46 11.79 11.88
N VAL A 235 -3.69 11.72 11.38
CA VAL A 235 -4.30 12.78 10.55
C VAL A 235 -5.16 13.77 11.36
N LYS A 236 -5.30 15.00 10.84
CA LYS A 236 -6.21 16.01 11.39
C LYS A 236 -7.57 15.94 10.67
N ALA A 237 -8.48 15.11 11.20
CA ALA A 237 -9.85 15.00 10.73
C ALA A 237 -10.85 15.24 11.87
N VAL A 238 -11.97 15.93 11.60
CA VAL A 238 -13.00 16.21 12.62
C VAL A 238 -13.76 14.96 13.01
N LYS A 239 -14.05 14.09 12.03
CA LYS A 239 -14.67 12.78 12.22
C LYS A 239 -13.85 11.69 11.56
N LYS A 240 -13.80 10.53 12.21
CA LYS A 240 -13.11 9.34 11.72
C LYS A 240 -14.10 8.20 11.77
N LEU A 241 -14.44 7.65 10.61
CA LEU A 241 -15.49 6.65 10.48
C LEU A 241 -14.89 5.36 9.94
N LEU A 242 -15.27 4.25 10.53
CA LEU A 242 -15.05 2.92 9.98
C LEU A 242 -16.42 2.28 9.72
N LEU A 243 -16.73 1.91 8.49
CA LEU A 243 -17.90 1.12 8.16
C LEU A 243 -17.45 -0.29 7.81
N VAL A 244 -18.12 -1.29 8.38
CA VAL A 244 -17.69 -2.70 8.24
C VAL A 244 -18.88 -3.54 7.81
N VAL A 245 -18.70 -4.36 6.78
CA VAL A 245 -19.67 -5.35 6.31
C VAL A 245 -19.05 -6.75 6.44
N PRO A 246 -19.74 -7.74 7.06
CA PRO A 246 -21.02 -7.60 7.77
C PRO A 246 -20.89 -7.00 9.18
N GLY A 247 -19.68 -6.98 9.74
CA GLY A 247 -19.43 -6.53 11.12
C GLY A 247 -18.07 -6.95 11.65
N LEU A 248 -17.80 -6.70 12.92
CA LEU A 248 -16.54 -7.02 13.60
C LEU A 248 -16.62 -8.33 14.41
N THR A 249 -15.53 -9.08 14.48
CA THR A 249 -15.40 -10.15 15.48
C THR A 249 -15.48 -9.57 16.90
N ASP A 250 -15.87 -10.38 17.89
CA ASP A 250 -15.97 -9.92 19.28
C ASP A 250 -14.64 -9.39 19.81
N LYS A 251 -13.53 -10.00 19.39
CA LYS A 251 -12.17 -9.57 19.74
C LYS A 251 -11.84 -8.21 19.12
N ALA A 252 -12.14 -8.00 17.84
CA ALA A 252 -11.95 -6.70 17.19
C ALA A 252 -12.82 -5.61 17.84
N ARG A 253 -14.10 -5.91 18.13
CA ARG A 253 -15.02 -4.99 18.81
C ARG A 253 -14.50 -4.57 20.19
N ALA A 254 -14.06 -5.52 21.00
CA ALA A 254 -13.48 -5.25 22.31
C ALA A 254 -12.23 -4.34 22.22
N LEU A 255 -11.41 -4.48 21.17
CA LEU A 255 -10.27 -3.60 20.95
C LEU A 255 -10.69 -2.18 20.55
N PHE A 256 -11.71 -2.01 19.71
CA PHE A 256 -12.26 -0.68 19.42
C PHE A 256 -12.85 -0.02 20.66
N ASP A 257 -13.55 -0.77 21.51
CA ASP A 257 -14.07 -0.27 22.80
C ASP A 257 -12.93 0.17 23.73
N TYR A 258 -11.84 -0.60 23.78
CA TYR A 258 -10.64 -0.24 24.55
C TYR A 258 -9.95 1.02 23.99
N TYR A 259 -9.89 1.13 22.67
CA TYR A 259 -9.26 2.24 21.94
C TYR A 259 -10.19 3.43 21.66
N ASN A 260 -11.35 3.50 22.34
CA ASN A 260 -12.36 4.54 22.13
C ASN A 260 -11.81 5.98 22.32
N THR A 261 -10.66 6.13 23.00
CA THR A 261 -9.94 7.40 23.14
C THR A 261 -9.45 8.01 21.83
N TYR A 262 -9.39 7.25 20.73
CA TYR A 262 -8.88 7.72 19.44
C TYR A 262 -9.96 8.26 18.48
N ASP A 263 -11.22 8.29 18.95
CA ASP A 263 -12.38 8.91 18.29
C ASP A 263 -12.67 8.34 16.88
N VAL A 264 -12.47 7.03 16.71
CA VAL A 264 -12.92 6.30 15.52
C VAL A 264 -14.31 5.73 15.80
N HIS A 265 -15.31 6.21 15.07
CA HIS A 265 -16.66 5.69 15.16
C HIS A 265 -16.85 4.52 14.20
N VAL A 266 -17.13 3.34 14.74
CA VAL A 266 -17.40 2.12 13.97
C VAL A 266 -18.90 1.99 13.70
N LEU A 267 -19.26 1.64 12.48
CA LEU A 267 -20.61 1.27 12.07
C LEU A 267 -20.58 -0.11 11.39
N GLU A 268 -21.17 -1.10 12.06
CA GLU A 268 -21.39 -2.43 11.49
C GLU A 268 -22.64 -2.38 10.58
N CYS A 269 -22.49 -2.76 9.32
CA CYS A 269 -23.52 -2.72 8.27
C CYS A 269 -23.75 -4.14 7.76
N GLN A 270 -25.01 -4.53 7.53
CA GLN A 270 -25.29 -5.89 7.04
C GLN A 270 -24.92 -6.09 5.56
N ASP A 271 -24.97 -5.01 4.78
CA ASP A 271 -24.70 -5.03 3.35
C ASP A 271 -24.20 -3.66 2.84
N VAL A 272 -23.75 -3.64 1.59
CA VAL A 272 -23.22 -2.46 0.90
C VAL A 272 -24.26 -1.32 0.76
N SER A 273 -25.55 -1.64 0.68
CA SER A 273 -26.61 -0.63 0.58
C SER A 273 -26.75 0.14 1.89
N GLN A 274 -26.61 -0.54 3.03
CA GLN A 274 -26.59 0.12 4.34
C GLN A 274 -25.39 1.07 4.49
N VAL A 275 -24.22 0.71 3.95
CA VAL A 275 -23.04 1.59 3.93
C VAL A 275 -23.35 2.90 3.20
N ASN A 276 -23.95 2.84 2.01
CA ASN A 276 -24.31 4.02 1.23
C ASN A 276 -25.25 4.96 2.01
N ASN A 277 -26.31 4.40 2.61
CA ASN A 277 -27.29 5.17 3.37
C ASN A 277 -26.65 5.81 4.60
N ALA A 278 -25.89 5.03 5.38
CA ALA A 278 -25.20 5.51 6.58
C ALA A 278 -24.25 6.66 6.27
N LEU A 279 -23.44 6.55 5.20
CA LEU A 279 -22.54 7.62 4.77
C LEU A 279 -23.30 8.89 4.39
N LEU A 280 -24.36 8.76 3.58
CA LEU A 280 -25.15 9.91 3.17
C LEU A 280 -25.82 10.60 4.35
N ASP A 281 -26.31 9.85 5.34
CA ASP A 281 -27.01 10.40 6.51
C ASP A 281 -26.06 11.12 7.48
N ILE A 282 -24.93 10.48 7.82
CA ILE A 282 -23.91 11.06 8.71
C ILE A 282 -23.36 12.35 8.09
N LEU A 283 -22.96 12.29 6.81
CA LEU A 283 -22.38 13.44 6.14
C LEU A 283 -23.42 14.54 5.88
N SER A 284 -24.68 14.20 5.58
CA SER A 284 -25.73 15.23 5.50
C SER A 284 -25.96 15.93 6.84
N SER A 285 -25.83 15.23 7.95
CA SER A 285 -25.94 15.81 9.30
C SER A 285 -24.76 16.72 9.63
N LEU A 286 -23.53 16.34 9.25
CA LEU A 286 -22.34 17.18 9.39
C LEU A 286 -22.45 18.47 8.56
N ALA A 287 -22.98 18.39 7.35
CA ALA A 287 -23.19 19.59 6.51
C ALA A 287 -24.12 20.60 7.20
N LYS A 288 -25.21 20.14 7.83
CA LYS A 288 -26.14 21.01 8.57
C LYS A 288 -25.45 21.69 9.76
N LEU A 289 -24.59 20.98 10.49
CA LEU A 289 -23.81 21.55 11.59
C LEU A 289 -22.84 22.62 11.10
N ARG A 290 -22.12 22.36 10.00
CA ARG A 290 -21.21 23.32 9.36
C ARG A 290 -21.93 24.57 8.87
N LEU A 291 -23.10 24.41 8.24
CA LEU A 291 -23.91 25.54 7.82
C LEU A 291 -24.31 26.43 9.02
N LYS A 292 -24.74 25.84 10.15
CA LYS A 292 -25.09 26.59 11.36
C LYS A 292 -23.90 27.37 11.94
N THR A 293 -22.70 26.77 11.94
CA THR A 293 -21.48 27.44 12.43
C THR A 293 -21.02 28.58 11.53
N VAL A 294 -21.22 28.48 10.22
CA VAL A 294 -20.87 29.54 9.25
C VAL A 294 -21.90 30.68 9.26
N THR A 295 -23.18 30.39 9.44
CA THR A 295 -24.25 31.42 9.42
C THR A 295 -24.42 32.20 10.73
N GLY A 296 -23.65 31.90 11.77
CA GLY A 296 -23.56 32.73 12.97
C GLY A 296 -24.91 33.17 13.55
N VAL A 297 -25.77 32.22 13.92
CA VAL A 297 -26.87 32.55 14.84
C VAL A 297 -26.30 32.38 16.26
N LYS A 298 -26.04 33.51 16.91
CA LYS A 298 -25.93 33.61 18.37
C LYS A 298 -27.26 33.24 19.02
#